data_AF-A0A7X7LFA8-F1
#
_entry.id   AF-A0A7X7LFA8-F1
#
_cell.length_a   1.000
_cell.length_b   1.000
_cell.length_c   1.000
_cell.angle_alpha   90.00
_cell.angle_beta   90.00
_cell.angle_gamma   90.00
#
_symmetry.space_group_name_H-M   'P 1'
#
loop_
_entity.id
_entity.type
_entity.pdbx_description
1 polymer ?
#
loop_
_entity_poly.entity_id
_entity_poly.type
_entity_poly.pdbx_seq_one_letter_code
_entity_poly.pdbx_strand_id
1 'polypeptide(L)'
;MAENVLKKKEKEKKTRKPGRFSGMAHRVLDGSFLTMDKAVSLLPFVFFVVFIGILLIANNFYAEKKIKAIDNMQKEIVEMRSRFITTRSELMYLTNQSEVARMLSETGIKESRVPPVKVEDEKGKRNFLLRIF
;
A
#
# COMPACT_ATOMS: atom_id res chain seq x y z
N MET A 1 65.92 -16.26 -29.87
CA MET A 1 65.74 -14.89 -29.35
C MET A 1 64.67 -14.22 -30.20
N ALA A 2 63.50 -13.94 -29.63
CA ALA A 2 62.48 -13.12 -30.26
C ALA A 2 62.28 -11.90 -29.37
N GLU A 3 62.79 -10.74 -29.79
CA GLU A 3 62.57 -9.47 -29.12
C GLU A 3 61.16 -8.96 -29.41
N ASN A 4 60.43 -8.69 -28.34
CA ASN A 4 59.11 -8.11 -28.34
C ASN A 4 59.24 -6.59 -28.19
N VAL A 5 59.16 -5.85 -29.30
CA VAL A 5 59.03 -4.39 -29.28
C VAL A 5 57.57 -4.01 -29.43
N LEU A 6 56.91 -3.89 -28.28
CA LEU A 6 55.63 -3.21 -28.13
C LEU A 6 55.79 -1.75 -28.58
N LYS A 7 55.46 -1.50 -29.85
CA LYS A 7 55.31 -0.16 -30.41
C LYS A 7 54.08 0.50 -29.75
N LYS A 8 54.36 1.19 -28.64
CA LYS A 8 53.45 2.11 -27.93
C LYS A 8 52.95 3.16 -28.93
N LYS A 9 51.77 2.94 -29.51
CA LYS A 9 51.05 3.95 -30.29
C LYS A 9 50.52 5.01 -29.34
N GLU A 10 50.92 6.24 -29.58
CA GLU A 10 50.46 7.45 -28.92
C GLU A 10 48.93 7.55 -29.00
N LYS A 11 48.32 7.95 -27.88
CA LYS A 11 46.88 8.23 -27.78
C LYS A 11 46.59 9.54 -28.51
N GLU A 12 46.21 9.46 -29.78
CA GLU A 12 45.52 10.56 -30.45
C GLU A 12 44.21 10.86 -29.72
N LYS A 13 44.09 12.09 -29.18
CA LYS A 13 42.82 12.67 -28.74
C LYS A 13 41.91 12.85 -29.96
N LYS A 14 41.08 11.84 -30.26
CA LYS A 14 39.96 12.00 -31.20
C LYS A 14 38.98 13.01 -30.64
N THR A 15 39.00 14.22 -31.19
CA THR A 15 37.93 15.20 -31.08
C THR A 15 36.66 14.54 -31.60
N ARG A 16 35.74 14.22 -30.67
CA ARG A 16 34.43 13.69 -31.00
C ARG A 16 33.68 14.79 -31.74
N LYS A 17 33.56 14.67 -33.06
CA LYS A 17 32.72 15.55 -33.88
C LYS A 17 31.31 15.51 -33.26
N PRO A 18 30.77 16.65 -32.77
CA PRO A 18 29.45 16.64 -32.16
C PRO A 18 28.43 16.17 -33.20
N GLY A 19 27.56 15.22 -32.82
CA GLY A 19 26.45 14.80 -33.66
C GLY A 19 25.62 16.03 -34.07
N ARG A 20 24.94 15.97 -35.22
CA ARG A 20 24.12 17.10 -35.76
C ARG A 20 23.15 17.68 -34.72
N PHE A 21 22.71 16.88 -33.75
CA PHE A 21 21.91 17.29 -32.59
C PHE A 21 22.66 18.13 -31.55
N SER A 22 23.92 17.80 -31.25
CA SER A 22 24.76 18.60 -30.33
C SER A 22 25.07 19.97 -30.94
N GLY A 23 25.35 20.06 -32.25
CA GLY A 23 25.50 21.35 -32.93
C GLY A 23 24.20 22.19 -33.02
N MET A 24 23.03 21.56 -32.90
CA MET A 24 21.75 22.28 -32.78
C MET A 24 21.54 22.76 -31.34
N ALA A 25 21.79 21.90 -30.35
CA ALA A 25 21.70 22.25 -28.94
C ALA A 25 22.67 23.37 -28.56
N HIS A 26 23.93 23.33 -29.03
CA HIS A 26 24.89 24.40 -28.82
C HIS A 26 24.41 25.74 -29.42
N ARG A 27 23.83 25.76 -30.63
CA ARG A 27 23.27 26.99 -31.21
C ARG A 27 22.05 27.56 -30.47
N VAL A 28 21.26 26.70 -29.83
CA VAL A 28 20.14 27.12 -28.97
C VAL A 28 20.64 27.64 -27.62
N LEU A 29 21.69 27.01 -27.06
CA LEU A 29 22.31 27.41 -25.79
C LEU A 29 23.19 28.67 -25.91
N ASP A 30 23.85 28.88 -27.06
CA ASP A 30 24.72 30.04 -27.35
C ASP A 30 23.93 31.33 -27.64
N GLY A 31 22.60 31.32 -27.52
CA GLY A 31 21.76 32.53 -27.58
C GLY A 31 21.56 33.11 -28.99
N SER A 32 22.15 32.54 -30.04
CA SER A 32 21.91 32.95 -31.44
C SER A 32 20.45 32.77 -31.88
N PHE A 33 19.67 31.95 -31.18
CA PHE A 33 18.22 31.82 -31.40
C PHE A 33 17.43 32.97 -30.76
N LEU A 34 17.98 33.61 -29.72
CA LEU A 34 17.31 34.67 -28.93
C LEU A 34 17.45 36.07 -29.53
N THR A 35 18.44 36.29 -30.40
CA THR A 35 18.71 37.57 -31.06
C THR A 35 17.83 37.83 -32.30
N MET A 36 17.09 36.84 -32.76
CA MET A 36 16.18 36.96 -33.90
C MET A 36 14.84 37.51 -33.39
N ASP A 37 14.20 38.45 -34.10
CA ASP A 37 12.90 39.04 -33.69
C ASP A 37 11.81 38.00 -33.35
N LYS A 38 11.95 36.78 -33.89
CA LYS A 38 11.08 35.62 -33.61
C LYS A 38 11.25 35.05 -32.18
N ALA A 39 12.37 35.27 -31.52
CA ALA A 39 12.61 34.82 -30.15
C ALA A 39 11.68 35.48 -29.14
N VAL A 40 11.46 36.79 -29.31
CA VAL A 40 10.56 37.56 -28.46
C VAL A 40 9.12 37.05 -28.59
N SER A 41 8.73 36.60 -29.78
CA SER A 41 7.42 35.94 -30.01
C SER A 41 7.30 34.57 -29.33
N LEU A 42 8.41 33.86 -29.10
CA LEU A 42 8.44 32.53 -28.49
C LEU A 42 8.55 32.54 -26.96
N LEU A 43 8.94 33.67 -26.36
CA LEU A 43 8.98 33.86 -24.90
C LEU A 43 7.70 33.42 -24.16
N PRO A 44 6.48 33.84 -24.57
CA PRO A 44 5.25 33.39 -23.90
C PRO A 44 5.03 31.87 -24.02
N PHE A 45 5.49 31.24 -25.10
CA PHE A 45 5.41 29.79 -25.28
C PHE A 45 6.35 29.05 -24.33
N VAL A 46 7.59 29.53 -24.15
CA VAL A 46 8.53 28.94 -23.17
C VAL A 46 7.98 29.08 -21.75
N PHE A 47 7.41 30.23 -21.41
CA PHE A 47 6.77 30.43 -20.11
C PHE A 47 5.61 29.44 -19.88
N PHE A 48 4.80 29.18 -20.90
CA PHE A 48 3.73 28.18 -20.83
C PHE A 48 4.26 26.76 -20.56
N VAL A 49 5.35 26.36 -21.22
CA VAL A 49 5.98 25.04 -20.97
C VAL A 49 6.55 24.96 -19.56
N VAL A 50 7.23 26.02 -19.09
CA VAL A 50 7.75 26.09 -17.72
C VAL A 50 6.62 26.04 -16.70
N PHE A 51 5.51 26.74 -16.96
CA PHE A 51 4.32 26.71 -16.11
C PHE A 51 3.74 25.29 -15.99
N ILE A 52 3.62 24.56 -17.10
CA ILE A 52 3.23 23.15 -17.08
C ILE A 52 4.25 22.30 -16.30
N GLY A 53 5.55 22.56 -16.49
CA GLY A 53 6.60 21.88 -15.73
C GLY A 53 6.44 22.06 -14.21
N ILE A 54 6.17 23.28 -13.76
CA ILE A 54 5.90 23.58 -12.35
C ILE A 54 4.63 22.86 -11.88
N LEU A 55 3.55 22.87 -12.67
CA LEU A 55 2.32 22.15 -12.33
C LEU A 55 2.55 20.64 -12.19
N LEU A 56 3.37 20.04 -13.04
CA LEU A 56 3.72 18.62 -12.97
C LEU A 56 4.53 18.30 -11.71
N ILE A 57 5.54 19.11 -11.40
CA ILE A 57 6.34 18.96 -10.18
C ILE A 57 5.43 19.10 -8.94
N ALA A 58 4.57 20.11 -8.92
CA ALA A 58 3.62 20.31 -7.82
C ALA A 58 2.70 19.09 -7.67
N ASN A 59 2.12 18.58 -8.76
CA ASN A 59 1.27 17.40 -8.75
C ASN A 59 2.01 16.17 -8.18
N ASN A 60 3.25 15.96 -8.58
CA ASN A 60 4.07 14.86 -8.08
C ASN A 60 4.26 14.91 -6.56
N PHE A 61 4.60 16.09 -6.01
CA PHE A 61 4.70 16.28 -4.56
C PHE A 61 3.38 16.01 -3.83
N TYR A 62 2.23 16.39 -4.40
CA TYR A 62 0.92 16.06 -3.83
C TYR A 62 0.64 14.56 -3.84
N ALA A 63 0.99 13.87 -4.93
CA ALA A 63 0.83 12.42 -5.04
C ALA A 63 1.70 11.71 -3.99
N GLU A 64 2.97 12.11 -3.82
CA GLU A 64 3.87 11.51 -2.84
C GLU A 64 3.32 11.65 -1.41
N LYS A 65 2.79 12.83 -1.05
CA LYS A 65 2.15 13.06 0.26
C LYS A 65 0.94 12.16 0.47
N LYS A 66 0.08 12.02 -0.55
CA LYS A 66 -1.10 11.15 -0.49
C LYS A 66 -0.71 9.67 -0.33
N ILE A 67 0.33 9.21 -1.03
CA ILE A 67 0.82 7.84 -0.90
C ILE A 67 1.29 7.56 0.52
N LYS A 68 2.05 8.48 1.13
CA LYS A 68 2.48 8.35 2.53
C LYS A 68 1.29 8.32 3.50
N ALA A 69 0.27 9.15 3.27
CA ALA A 69 -0.96 9.12 4.08
C ALA A 69 -1.69 7.77 3.95
N ILE A 70 -1.80 7.23 2.74
CA ILE A 70 -2.42 5.92 2.48
C ILE A 70 -1.68 4.80 3.21
N ASP A 71 -0.34 4.81 3.20
CA ASP A 71 0.47 3.82 3.91
C ASP A 71 0.23 3.87 5.43
N ASN A 72 0.18 5.09 6.00
CA ASN A 72 -0.12 5.27 7.42
C ASN A 72 -1.54 4.78 7.79
N MET A 73 -2.54 5.13 6.96
CA MET A 73 -3.92 4.66 7.18
C MET A 73 -4.03 3.14 7.08
N GLN A 74 -3.29 2.49 6.18
CA GLN A 74 -3.25 1.03 6.10
C GLN A 74 -2.66 0.40 7.36
N LYS A 75 -1.57 0.96 7.90
CA LYS A 75 -0.99 0.48 9.17
C LYS A 75 -2.00 0.61 10.31
N GLU A 76 -2.72 1.72 10.38
CA GLU A 76 -3.75 1.95 11.39
C GLU A 76 -4.88 0.91 11.28
N ILE A 77 -5.32 0.56 10.07
CA ILE A 77 -6.33 -0.51 9.85
C ILE A 77 -5.82 -1.86 10.38
N VAL A 78 -4.56 -2.21 10.08
CA VAL A 78 -3.98 -3.47 10.55
C VAL A 78 -3.87 -3.49 12.07
N GLU A 79 -3.45 -2.39 12.68
CA GLU A 79 -3.36 -2.24 14.12
C GLU A 79 -4.74 -2.35 14.79
N MET A 80 -5.73 -1.62 14.29
CA MET A 80 -7.11 -1.69 14.79
C MET A 80 -7.67 -3.10 14.70
N ARG A 81 -7.41 -3.80 13.59
CA ARG A 81 -7.85 -5.20 13.41
C ARG A 81 -7.17 -6.12 14.42
N SER A 82 -5.88 -5.95 14.67
CA SER A 82 -5.15 -6.71 15.68
C SER A 82 -5.76 -6.50 17.07
N ARG A 83 -5.98 -5.23 17.47
CA ARG A 83 -6.62 -4.88 18.75
C ARG A 83 -8.00 -5.53 18.88
N PHE A 84 -8.84 -5.44 17.83
CA PHE A 84 -10.16 -6.06 17.83
C PHE A 84 -10.11 -7.58 18.04
N ILE A 85 -9.19 -8.27 17.36
CA ILE A 85 -9.04 -9.73 17.51
C ILE A 85 -8.62 -10.07 18.95
N THR A 86 -7.65 -9.36 19.51
CA THR A 86 -7.19 -9.57 20.89
C THR A 86 -8.32 -9.35 21.89
N THR A 87 -8.99 -8.20 21.85
CA THR A 87 -10.11 -7.89 22.77
C THR A 87 -11.27 -8.89 22.62
N ARG A 88 -11.59 -9.31 21.40
CA ARG A 88 -12.60 -10.35 21.17
C ARG A 88 -12.16 -11.69 21.79
N SER A 89 -10.89 -12.06 21.64
CA SER A 89 -10.35 -13.28 22.21
C SER A 89 -10.39 -13.25 23.74
N GLU A 90 -10.06 -12.12 24.36
CA GLU A 90 -10.18 -11.91 25.81
C GLU A 90 -11.64 -12.06 26.27
N LEU A 91 -12.59 -11.46 25.54
CA LEU A 91 -14.01 -11.61 25.84
C LEU A 91 -14.46 -13.08 25.73
N MET A 92 -14.03 -13.80 24.69
CA MET A 92 -14.34 -15.23 24.53
C MET A 92 -13.74 -16.07 25.66
N TYR A 93 -12.54 -15.73 26.13
CA TYR A 93 -11.93 -16.39 27.28
C TYR A 93 -12.75 -16.16 28.56
N LEU A 94 -13.14 -14.91 28.84
CA LEU A 94 -13.92 -14.55 30.03
C LEU A 94 -15.35 -15.11 30.01
N THR A 95 -15.97 -15.18 28.82
CA THR A 95 -17.34 -15.73 28.65
C THR A 95 -17.35 -17.25 28.54
N ASN A 96 -16.18 -17.89 28.51
CA ASN A 96 -16.10 -19.34 28.40
C ASN A 96 -16.69 -20.01 29.63
N GLN A 97 -17.50 -21.05 29.43
CA GLN A 97 -18.31 -21.64 30.50
C GLN A 97 -17.46 -22.16 31.67
N SER A 98 -16.27 -22.70 31.37
CA SER A 98 -15.30 -23.16 32.36
C SER A 98 -14.68 -22.03 33.19
N GLU A 99 -14.41 -20.86 32.58
CA GLU A 99 -13.88 -19.70 33.32
C GLU A 99 -14.98 -19.04 34.15
N VAL A 100 -16.19 -18.92 33.62
CA VAL A 100 -17.35 -18.44 34.38
C VAL A 100 -17.65 -19.37 35.57
N ALA A 101 -17.61 -20.69 35.37
CA ALA A 101 -17.77 -21.67 36.45
C ALA A 101 -16.63 -21.59 37.48
N ARG A 102 -15.40 -21.27 37.05
CA ARG A 102 -14.26 -21.04 37.95
C ARG A 102 -14.44 -19.76 38.77
N MET A 103 -14.89 -18.67 38.15
CA MET A 103 -15.19 -17.40 38.83
C MET A 103 -16.35 -17.52 39.82
N LEU A 104 -17.36 -18.35 39.52
CA LEU A 104 -18.52 -18.58 40.37
C LEU A 104 -18.32 -19.67 41.43
N SER A 105 -17.15 -20.31 41.48
CA SER A 105 -16.87 -21.45 42.38
C SER A 105 -17.04 -21.11 43.86
N GLU A 106 -16.77 -19.86 44.27
CA GLU A 106 -16.94 -19.38 45.64
C GLU A 106 -18.42 -19.06 45.99
N THR A 107 -19.27 -18.86 44.97
CA THR A 107 -20.69 -18.49 45.16
C THR A 107 -21.64 -19.70 45.23
N GLY A 108 -21.12 -20.93 45.13
CA GLY A 108 -21.89 -22.17 45.26
C GLY A 108 -22.68 -22.60 44.02
N ILE A 109 -22.60 -21.84 42.92
CA ILE A 109 -23.27 -22.14 41.64
C ILE A 109 -22.42 -23.15 40.86
N LYS A 110 -23.01 -24.28 40.45
CA LYS A 110 -22.33 -25.36 39.70
C LYS A 110 -22.84 -25.49 38.27
N GLU A 111 -21.93 -25.76 37.36
CA GLU A 111 -22.21 -25.98 35.95
C GLU A 111 -23.04 -27.26 35.74
N SER A 112 -24.10 -27.17 34.94
CA SER A 112 -24.96 -28.32 34.62
C SER A 112 -24.29 -29.20 33.56
N ARG A 113 -23.71 -30.33 33.97
CA ARG A 113 -23.02 -31.29 33.09
C ARG A 113 -23.94 -32.29 32.39
N VAL A 114 -25.21 -32.34 32.79
CA VAL A 114 -26.22 -33.22 32.21
C VAL A 114 -27.12 -32.44 31.26
N PRO A 115 -27.36 -32.96 30.04
CA PRO A 115 -28.31 -32.34 29.12
C PRO A 115 -29.72 -32.41 29.73
N PRO A 116 -30.55 -31.36 29.56
CA PRO A 116 -31.91 -31.35 30.07
C PRO A 116 -32.74 -32.43 29.38
N VAL A 117 -33.43 -33.24 30.18
CA VAL A 117 -34.30 -34.31 29.66
C VAL A 117 -35.57 -33.68 29.11
N LYS A 118 -35.93 -34.01 27.87
CA LYS A 118 -37.20 -33.59 27.27
C LYS A 118 -38.32 -34.28 28.06
N VAL A 119 -39.11 -33.50 28.78
CA VAL A 119 -40.30 -33.98 29.48
C VAL A 119 -41.37 -34.21 28.42
N GLU A 120 -41.40 -35.41 27.83
CA GLU A 120 -42.54 -35.83 27.02
C GLU A 120 -43.63 -36.33 27.97
N ASP A 121 -44.71 -35.58 28.08
CA ASP A 121 -45.90 -36.04 28.81
C ASP A 121 -46.42 -37.32 28.11
N GLU A 122 -46.38 -38.44 28.83
CA GLU A 122 -46.86 -39.74 28.32
C GLU A 122 -48.35 -39.70 27.92
N LYS A 123 -49.10 -38.69 28.38
CA LYS A 123 -50.49 -38.48 27.99
C LYS A 123 -50.66 -38.07 26.52
N GLY A 124 -49.62 -37.57 25.86
CA GLY A 124 -49.66 -37.18 24.44
C GLY A 124 -49.54 -38.34 23.45
N LYS A 125 -48.85 -39.44 23.81
CA LYS A 125 -48.63 -40.60 22.90
C LYS A 125 -49.86 -41.49 22.78
N ARG A 126 -50.65 -41.62 23.86
CA ARG A 126 -51.86 -42.46 23.88
C ARG A 126 -52.96 -41.93 22.96
N ASN A 127 -53.08 -40.61 22.81
CA ASN A 127 -54.12 -39.99 21.96
C ASN A 127 -53.72 -39.90 20.48
N PHE A 128 -52.43 -39.96 20.14
CA PHE A 128 -51.96 -39.90 18.76
C PHE A 128 -52.17 -41.22 18.01
N LEU A 129 -51.98 -42.35 18.69
CA LEU A 129 -52.17 -43.69 18.10
C LEU A 129 -53.64 -44.05 17.86
N LEU A 130 -54.57 -43.47 18.62
CA LEU A 130 -56.01 -43.67 18.47
C LEU A 130 -56.67 -42.80 17.38
N ARG A 131 -55.91 -41.87 16.75
CA ARG A 131 -56.42 -40.97 15.70
C ARG A 131 -55.98 -41.37 14.28
N ILE A 132 -55.09 -42.35 14.16
CA ILE A 132 -54.52 -42.83 12.90
C ILE A 132 -55.18 -44.13 12.39
N PHE A 133 -56.02 -44.77 13.21
CA PHE A 133 -56.87 -45.90 12.83
C PHE A 133 -58.34 -45.56 13.05
#